data_AF-A0A895KWL7-F1
#
_entry.id   AF-A0A895KWL7-F1
#
_cell.length_a   1.000
_cell.length_b   1.000
_cell.length_c   1.000
_cell.angle_alpha   90.00
_cell.angle_beta   90.00
_cell.angle_gamma   90.00
#
_symmetry.space_group_name_H-M   'P 1'
#
loop_
_entity.id
_entity.type
_entity.pdbx_description
1 polymer ?
#
loop_
_entity_poly.entity_id
_entity_poly.type
_entity_poly.pdbx_seq_one_letter_code
_entity_poly.pdbx_strand_id
1 'polypeptide(L)'
;MDEYNKLTKGLRNPQSSSELEISKTPALEWGLEFLYITTPQLSLVYEQFAIIIFKPTINSNFKVFPRVNPQWGNSLDHAISVIEKLLSLFIVGSEGYNRLYVFLLTFKTANNLKFDVEDIDNKYYCFLVFVYDINFPNKDPIIYSSINKALKGLQISHSTLLDYINNNYIYKSNFILSFEPIAADTFCEEKYAEKPAPDNQLLRSKAYYSL
;
A
#
# COMPACT_ATOMS: atom_id res chain seq x y z
N MET A 1 -15.95 2.66 -14.97
CA MET A 1 -15.44 4.04 -14.82
C MET A 1 -15.30 4.47 -13.36
N ASP A 2 -16.31 4.24 -12.51
CA ASP A 2 -16.23 4.65 -11.09
C ASP A 2 -15.13 3.94 -10.27
N GLU A 3 -14.87 2.66 -10.55
CA GLU A 3 -13.80 1.90 -9.88
C GLU A 3 -12.41 2.38 -10.31
N TYR A 4 -12.20 2.64 -11.61
CA TYR A 4 -10.98 3.24 -12.14
C TYR A 4 -10.71 4.60 -11.48
N ASN A 5 -11.74 5.46 -11.40
CA ASN A 5 -11.63 6.75 -10.71
C ASN A 5 -11.36 6.62 -9.21
N LYS A 6 -11.85 5.57 -8.52
CA LYS A 6 -11.54 5.32 -7.10
C LYS A 6 -10.13 4.76 -6.89
N LEU A 7 -9.58 4.04 -7.88
CA LEU A 7 -8.22 3.52 -7.88
C LEU A 7 -7.19 4.61 -8.24
N THR A 8 -7.54 5.58 -9.10
CA THR A 8 -6.65 6.65 -9.60
C THR A 8 -6.84 8.02 -8.91
N LYS A 9 -7.74 8.13 -7.93
CA LYS A 9 -8.11 9.41 -7.27
C LYS A 9 -6.98 10.11 -6.48
N GLY A 10 -5.76 9.61 -6.53
CA GLY A 10 -4.62 10.14 -5.79
C GLY A 10 -3.80 11.24 -6.48
N LEU A 11 -4.12 11.69 -7.70
CA LEU A 11 -3.03 12.17 -8.58
C LEU A 11 -3.00 13.66 -8.95
N ARG A 12 -3.79 14.55 -8.32
CA ARG A 12 -3.63 16.00 -8.51
C ARG A 12 -3.91 16.78 -7.23
N ASN A 13 -2.86 17.36 -6.65
CA ASN A 13 -3.00 18.51 -5.77
C ASN A 13 -2.88 19.78 -6.62
N PRO A 14 -3.90 20.66 -6.63
CA PRO A 14 -3.77 22.00 -7.20
C PRO A 14 -2.57 22.72 -6.57
N GLN A 15 -1.80 23.45 -7.38
CA GLN A 15 -0.57 24.18 -7.02
C GLN A 15 0.61 23.31 -6.61
N SER A 16 0.64 22.03 -7.00
CA SER A 16 1.80 21.17 -6.76
C SER A 16 3.04 21.64 -7.55
N SER A 17 4.24 21.30 -7.08
CA SER A 17 5.50 21.52 -7.81
C SER A 17 5.44 20.97 -9.23
N SER A 18 4.76 19.85 -9.40
CA SER A 18 4.46 19.23 -10.68
C SER A 18 3.61 20.09 -11.63
N GLU A 19 2.60 20.80 -11.13
CA GLU A 19 1.78 21.70 -11.94
C GLU A 19 2.61 22.91 -12.42
N LEU A 20 3.44 23.44 -11.54
CA LEU A 20 4.39 24.52 -11.87
C LEU A 20 5.41 24.08 -12.91
N GLU A 21 5.94 22.87 -12.83
CA GLU A 21 6.86 22.33 -13.82
C GLU A 21 6.20 22.16 -15.20
N ILE A 22 5.01 21.56 -15.24
CA ILE A 22 4.22 21.43 -16.48
C ILE A 22 3.95 22.80 -17.09
N SER A 23 3.58 23.80 -16.29
CA SER A 23 3.30 25.15 -16.78
C SER A 23 4.50 25.85 -17.40
N LYS A 24 5.72 25.44 -17.03
CA LYS A 24 6.98 25.99 -17.53
C LYS A 24 7.62 25.16 -18.64
N THR A 25 7.12 23.95 -18.89
CA THR A 25 7.68 23.02 -19.89
C THR A 25 7.15 23.39 -21.27
N PRO A 26 8.00 23.81 -22.24
CA PRO A 26 7.57 24.15 -23.59
C PRO A 26 6.89 22.95 -24.28
N ALA A 27 5.81 23.19 -25.04
CA ALA A 27 5.04 22.12 -25.70
C ALA A 27 5.88 21.21 -26.62
N LEU A 28 6.99 21.73 -27.16
CA LEU A 28 7.93 20.97 -28.00
C LEU A 28 8.70 19.89 -27.22
N GLU A 29 8.76 19.99 -25.90
CA GLU A 29 9.45 19.04 -25.01
C GLU A 29 8.48 17.99 -24.42
N TRP A 30 7.21 18.01 -24.83
CA TRP A 30 6.21 17.07 -24.32
C TRP A 30 6.28 15.74 -25.08
N GLY A 31 6.42 14.65 -24.34
CA GLY A 31 6.20 13.29 -24.83
C GLY A 31 4.84 12.76 -24.34
N LEU A 32 4.14 11.99 -25.18
CA LEU A 32 2.90 11.31 -24.79
C LEU A 32 3.06 9.80 -25.00
N GLU A 33 2.95 9.05 -23.91
CA GLU A 33 2.98 7.59 -23.92
C GLU A 33 1.64 7.03 -23.48
N PHE A 34 1.09 6.13 -24.28
CA PHE A 34 -0.16 5.44 -23.96
C PHE A 34 0.14 4.05 -23.42
N LEU A 35 -0.16 3.83 -22.14
CA LEU A 35 -0.11 2.51 -21.53
C LEU A 35 -1.48 1.86 -21.66
N TYR A 36 -1.57 0.85 -22.52
CA TYR A 36 -2.80 0.10 -22.71
C TYR A 36 -2.94 -0.97 -21.62
N ILE A 37 -3.88 -0.76 -20.70
CA ILE A 37 -4.14 -1.66 -19.58
C ILE A 37 -5.38 -2.49 -19.92
N THR A 38 -5.17 -3.77 -20.21
CA THR A 38 -6.21 -4.70 -20.66
C THR A 38 -7.11 -5.20 -19.53
N THR A 39 -6.63 -5.16 -18.29
CA THR A 39 -7.33 -5.74 -17.13
C THR A 39 -7.17 -4.85 -15.89
N PRO A 40 -8.23 -4.60 -15.10
CA PRO A 40 -8.18 -3.74 -13.91
C PRO A 40 -7.07 -4.12 -12.90
N GLN A 41 -6.80 -5.41 -12.74
CA GLN A 41 -5.76 -6.00 -11.90
C GLN A 41 -4.39 -5.39 -12.15
N LEU A 42 -4.08 -5.09 -13.41
CA LEU A 42 -2.78 -4.60 -13.85
C LEU A 42 -2.66 -3.08 -13.81
N SER A 43 -3.73 -2.36 -13.48
CA SER A 43 -3.74 -0.89 -13.57
C SER A 43 -2.67 -0.25 -12.70
N LEU A 44 -2.65 -0.59 -11.41
CA LEU A 44 -1.65 -0.06 -10.48
C LEU A 44 -0.24 -0.57 -10.81
N VAL A 45 -0.11 -1.81 -11.28
CA VAL A 45 1.19 -2.40 -11.68
C VAL A 45 1.82 -1.60 -12.83
N TYR A 46 1.06 -1.36 -13.91
CA TYR A 46 1.54 -0.57 -15.04
C TYR A 46 1.77 0.88 -14.67
N GLU A 47 0.95 1.46 -13.79
CA GLU A 47 1.18 2.79 -13.25
C GLU A 47 2.52 2.87 -12.49
N GLN A 48 2.81 1.89 -11.62
CA GLN A 48 4.09 1.85 -10.91
C GLN A 48 5.25 1.67 -11.88
N PHE A 49 5.12 0.77 -12.86
CA PHE A 49 6.11 0.58 -13.91
C PHE A 49 6.40 1.89 -14.66
N ALA A 50 5.35 2.62 -15.04
CA ALA A 50 5.47 3.92 -15.71
C ALA A 50 6.22 4.94 -14.86
N ILE A 51 5.88 5.04 -13.57
CA ILE A 51 6.53 5.96 -12.64
C ILE A 51 8.03 5.65 -12.54
N ILE A 52 8.41 4.37 -12.49
CA ILE A 52 9.80 3.95 -12.38
C ILE A 52 10.58 4.26 -13.67
N ILE A 53 10.02 3.92 -14.83
CA ILE A 53 10.71 4.04 -16.13
C ILE A 53 10.78 5.49 -16.59
N PHE A 54 9.66 6.20 -16.56
CA PHE A 54 9.54 7.55 -17.12
C PHE A 54 9.83 8.64 -16.10
N LYS A 55 9.89 8.30 -14.80
CA LYS A 55 10.18 9.21 -13.69
C LYS A 55 9.41 10.54 -13.82
N PRO A 56 8.08 10.49 -13.96
CA PRO A 56 7.30 11.70 -14.09
C PRO A 56 7.50 12.56 -12.84
N THR A 57 7.49 13.87 -13.06
CA THR A 57 7.60 14.87 -11.99
C THR A 57 6.52 14.70 -10.93
N ILE A 58 5.33 14.26 -11.35
CA ILE A 58 4.21 13.95 -10.45
C ILE A 58 4.36 12.50 -9.99
N ASN A 59 4.02 12.24 -8.72
CA ASN A 59 3.84 10.90 -8.17
C ASN A 59 5.11 10.05 -8.02
N SER A 60 6.29 10.59 -8.32
CA SER A 60 7.59 9.93 -8.07
C SER A 60 7.72 9.42 -6.63
N ASN A 61 7.26 10.23 -5.67
CA ASN A 61 7.32 9.91 -4.23
C ASN A 61 6.02 9.28 -3.68
N PHE A 62 5.01 9.01 -4.51
CA PHE A 62 3.73 8.52 -4.00
C PHE A 62 3.85 7.02 -3.67
N LYS A 63 3.68 6.68 -2.39
CA LYS A 63 3.66 5.28 -1.93
C LYS A 63 2.34 4.63 -2.36
N VAL A 64 2.42 3.64 -3.25
CA VAL A 64 1.25 2.87 -3.68
C VAL A 64 1.31 1.48 -3.10
N PHE A 65 0.33 1.18 -2.26
CA PHE A 65 0.09 -0.15 -1.72
C PHE A 65 -0.62 -1.02 -2.76
N PRO A 66 -0.22 -2.28 -2.96
CA PRO A 66 -0.95 -3.21 -3.81
C PRO A 66 -2.39 -3.37 -3.33
N ARG A 67 -3.31 -3.47 -4.29
CA ARG A 67 -4.73 -3.63 -4.02
C ARG A 67 -5.27 -4.83 -4.77
N VAL A 68 -6.08 -5.65 -4.11
CA VAL A 68 -6.73 -6.81 -4.67
C VAL A 68 -8.23 -6.73 -4.43
N ASN A 69 -9.03 -6.66 -5.50
CA ASN A 69 -10.48 -6.77 -5.37
C ASN A 69 -10.87 -8.26 -5.24
N PRO A 70 -11.60 -8.67 -4.18
CA PRO A 70 -12.12 -10.03 -4.03
C PRO A 70 -12.96 -10.51 -5.22
N GLN A 71 -13.60 -9.60 -5.96
CA GLN A 71 -14.38 -9.91 -7.15
C GLN A 71 -13.53 -10.35 -8.35
N TRP A 72 -12.22 -10.11 -8.34
CA TRP A 72 -11.32 -10.67 -9.33
C TRP A 72 -11.18 -12.19 -9.19
N GLY A 73 -11.59 -12.76 -8.05
CA GLY A 73 -11.50 -14.18 -7.74
C GLY A 73 -10.06 -14.72 -7.79
N ASN A 74 -9.94 -16.04 -7.93
CA ASN A 74 -8.64 -16.74 -8.08
C ASN A 74 -8.13 -16.67 -9.53
N SER A 75 -8.34 -15.56 -10.22
CA SER A 75 -7.95 -15.35 -11.62
C SER A 75 -6.85 -14.31 -11.72
N LEU A 76 -5.83 -14.40 -10.86
CA LEU A 76 -4.68 -13.50 -10.88
C LEU A 76 -3.52 -14.03 -11.73
N ASP A 77 -3.60 -15.24 -12.28
CA ASP A 77 -2.52 -15.90 -13.04
C ASP A 77 -1.99 -15.03 -14.19
N HIS A 78 -2.88 -14.40 -14.96
CA HIS A 78 -2.46 -13.49 -16.03
C HIS A 78 -1.69 -12.29 -15.48
N ALA A 79 -2.22 -11.67 -14.42
CA ALA A 79 -1.57 -10.50 -13.80
C ALA A 79 -0.21 -10.86 -13.20
N ILE A 80 -0.12 -12.01 -12.51
CA ILE A 80 1.12 -12.57 -11.97
C ILE A 80 2.15 -12.76 -13.09
N SER A 81 1.77 -13.42 -14.20
CA SER A 81 2.66 -13.64 -15.34
C SER A 81 3.16 -12.32 -15.96
N VAL A 82 2.29 -11.30 -16.05
CA VAL A 82 2.69 -9.98 -16.55
C VAL A 82 3.66 -9.30 -15.58
N ILE A 83 3.41 -9.34 -14.26
CA ILE A 83 4.33 -8.76 -13.27
C ILE A 83 5.70 -9.44 -13.34
N GLU A 84 5.76 -10.77 -13.49
CA GLU A 84 7.02 -11.51 -13.65
C GLU A 84 7.80 -11.07 -14.89
N LYS A 85 7.10 -10.84 -16.01
CA LYS A 85 7.73 -10.28 -17.24
C LYS A 85 8.27 -8.88 -17.00
N LEU A 86 7.50 -8.00 -16.35
CA LEU A 86 7.95 -6.64 -16.05
C LEU A 86 9.15 -6.63 -15.10
N LEU A 87 9.17 -7.51 -14.09
CA LEU A 87 10.29 -7.67 -13.17
C LEU A 87 11.60 -8.03 -13.88
N SER A 88 11.53 -8.84 -14.95
CA SER A 88 12.72 -9.23 -15.73
C SER A 88 13.41 -8.06 -16.45
N LEU A 89 12.75 -6.90 -16.55
CA LEU A 89 13.31 -5.67 -17.10
C LEU A 89 14.18 -4.91 -16.08
N PHE A 90 14.16 -5.31 -14.81
CA PHE A 90 14.88 -4.64 -13.72
C PHE A 90 15.98 -5.54 -13.15
N ILE A 91 17.09 -4.91 -12.72
CA ILE A 91 18.11 -5.60 -11.94
C ILE A 91 17.52 -5.98 -10.58
N VAL A 92 17.73 -7.22 -10.14
CA VAL A 92 17.29 -7.72 -8.83
C VAL A 92 17.81 -6.80 -7.72
N GLY A 93 16.93 -6.40 -6.81
CA GLY A 93 17.26 -5.49 -5.71
C GLY A 93 17.24 -4.00 -6.06
N SER A 94 17.09 -3.63 -7.35
CA SER A 94 16.86 -2.22 -7.73
C SER A 94 15.52 -1.72 -7.18
N GLU A 95 15.37 -0.40 -7.06
CA GLU A 95 14.12 0.24 -6.62
C GLU A 95 12.91 -0.25 -7.43
N GLY A 96 13.05 -0.30 -8.75
CA GLY A 96 11.99 -0.77 -9.64
C GLY A 96 11.62 -2.23 -9.43
N TYR A 97 12.65 -3.09 -9.27
CA TYR A 97 12.45 -4.50 -8.95
C TYR A 97 11.70 -4.65 -7.61
N ASN A 98 12.19 -4.02 -6.55
CA ASN A 98 11.62 -4.14 -5.21
C ASN A 98 10.15 -3.67 -5.19
N ARG A 99 9.87 -2.54 -5.84
CA ARG A 99 8.51 -1.98 -5.91
C ARG A 99 7.53 -2.92 -6.61
N LEU A 100 7.90 -3.52 -7.74
CA LEU A 100 7.05 -4.49 -8.43
C LEU A 100 6.99 -5.86 -7.75
N TYR A 101 8.04 -6.24 -7.03
CA TYR A 101 8.11 -7.52 -6.33
C TYR A 101 7.08 -7.59 -5.19
N VAL A 102 6.82 -6.46 -4.52
CA VAL A 102 5.75 -6.33 -3.52
C VAL A 102 4.37 -6.62 -4.14
N PHE A 103 4.10 -6.15 -5.36
CA PHE A 103 2.87 -6.49 -6.10
C PHE A 103 2.80 -7.97 -6.44
N LEU A 104 3.90 -8.57 -6.93
CA LEU A 104 3.96 -9.99 -7.26
C LEU A 104 3.58 -10.86 -6.05
N LEU A 105 4.22 -10.60 -4.91
CA LEU A 105 3.98 -11.35 -3.68
C LEU A 105 2.54 -11.17 -3.18
N THR A 106 2.01 -9.95 -3.25
CA THR A 106 0.61 -9.70 -2.86
C THR A 106 -0.36 -10.46 -3.75
N PHE A 107 -0.14 -10.46 -5.06
CA PHE A 107 -1.03 -11.12 -6.01
C PHE A 107 -0.93 -12.64 -5.90
N LYS A 108 0.27 -13.20 -5.74
CA LYS A 108 0.45 -14.64 -5.46
C LYS A 108 -0.23 -15.06 -4.16
N THR A 109 -0.12 -14.24 -3.12
CA THR A 109 -0.80 -14.47 -1.84
C THR A 109 -2.31 -14.48 -2.04
N ALA A 110 -2.86 -13.43 -2.65
CA ALA A 110 -4.29 -13.31 -2.91
C ALA A 110 -4.84 -14.45 -3.77
N ASN A 111 -4.11 -14.92 -4.77
CA ASN A 111 -4.55 -16.00 -5.67
C ASN A 111 -4.80 -17.33 -4.91
N ASN A 112 -4.14 -17.49 -3.76
CA ASN A 112 -4.28 -18.67 -2.90
C ASN A 112 -5.28 -18.46 -1.75
N LEU A 113 -5.85 -17.26 -1.60
CA LEU A 113 -6.85 -16.98 -0.58
C LEU A 113 -8.25 -17.38 -1.06
N LYS A 114 -9.10 -17.79 -0.12
CA LYS A 114 -10.53 -17.96 -0.36
C LYS A 114 -11.25 -16.72 0.13
N PHE A 115 -11.74 -15.91 -0.80
CA PHE A 115 -12.58 -14.75 -0.50
C PHE A 115 -14.02 -15.21 -0.22
N ASP A 116 -14.67 -14.60 0.76
CA ASP A 116 -16.08 -14.81 1.07
C ASP A 116 -16.91 -13.54 0.86
N VAL A 117 -18.23 -13.64 1.08
CA VAL A 117 -19.16 -12.53 0.87
C VAL A 117 -18.83 -11.32 1.76
N GLU A 118 -18.29 -11.54 2.97
CA GLU A 118 -17.92 -10.45 3.87
C GLU A 118 -16.75 -9.61 3.33
N ASP A 119 -15.94 -10.18 2.44
CA ASP A 119 -14.85 -9.46 1.78
C ASP A 119 -15.37 -8.49 0.70
N ILE A 120 -16.56 -8.68 0.14
CA ILE A 120 -17.04 -7.93 -1.04
C ILE A 120 -17.71 -6.60 -0.68
N ASP A 121 -18.29 -6.47 0.52
CA ASP A 121 -19.32 -5.47 0.84
C ASP A 121 -18.82 -4.09 1.33
N ASN A 122 -17.54 -3.73 1.18
CA ASN A 122 -16.98 -2.51 1.81
C ASN A 122 -16.07 -1.65 0.91
N LYS A 123 -16.09 -0.31 1.10
CA LYS A 123 -15.17 0.67 0.48
C LYS A 123 -13.66 0.39 0.65
N TYR A 124 -13.28 -0.59 1.48
CA TYR A 124 -11.90 -0.95 1.82
C TYR A 124 -11.54 -2.41 1.53
N TYR A 125 -12.32 -3.14 0.72
CA TYR A 125 -12.08 -4.56 0.40
C TYR A 125 -10.74 -4.84 -0.30
N CYS A 126 -10.07 -3.80 -0.78
CA CYS A 126 -8.91 -3.90 -1.64
C CYS A 126 -7.59 -4.24 -0.93
N PHE A 127 -7.54 -4.29 0.40
CA PHE A 127 -6.28 -4.41 1.14
C PHE A 127 -6.19 -5.73 1.89
N LEU A 128 -5.17 -6.53 1.57
CA LEU A 128 -4.71 -7.58 2.46
C LEU A 128 -4.03 -6.94 3.67
N VAL A 129 -4.19 -7.54 4.85
CA VAL A 129 -3.48 -7.13 6.06
C VAL A 129 -2.59 -8.28 6.51
N PHE A 130 -1.29 -8.04 6.48
CA PHE A 130 -0.26 -8.96 6.95
C PHE A 130 0.07 -8.66 8.41
N VAL A 131 0.12 -9.71 9.22
CA VAL A 131 0.46 -9.64 10.64
C VAL A 131 1.66 -10.55 10.90
N TYR A 132 2.79 -9.94 11.22
CA TYR A 132 4.05 -10.64 11.50
C TYR A 132 4.31 -10.66 12.98
N ASP A 133 4.86 -11.77 13.49
CA ASP A 133 5.38 -11.86 14.85
C ASP A 133 6.88 -11.56 14.83
N ILE A 134 7.30 -10.48 15.49
CA ILE A 134 8.69 -10.01 15.51
C ILE A 134 9.60 -11.05 16.17
N ASN A 135 9.06 -11.84 17.11
CA ASN A 135 9.83 -12.89 17.77
C ASN A 135 10.11 -14.10 16.87
N PHE A 136 9.36 -14.23 15.77
CA PHE A 136 9.50 -15.30 14.79
C PHE A 136 9.55 -14.71 13.37
N PRO A 137 10.63 -13.97 13.02
CA PRO A 137 10.68 -13.18 11.79
C PRO A 137 10.62 -14.02 10.51
N ASN A 138 11.02 -15.30 10.59
CA ASN A 138 10.98 -16.24 9.47
C ASN A 138 9.66 -17.03 9.37
N LYS A 139 8.71 -16.81 10.28
CA LYS A 139 7.40 -17.47 10.25
C LYS A 139 6.48 -16.74 9.28
N ASP A 140 5.69 -17.50 8.53
CA ASP A 140 4.67 -16.94 7.64
C ASP A 140 3.71 -16.02 8.41
N PRO A 141 3.38 -14.83 7.86
CA PRO A 141 2.44 -13.92 8.49
C PRO A 141 1.04 -14.51 8.54
N ILE A 142 0.26 -14.07 9.53
CA ILE A 142 -1.19 -14.21 9.47
C ILE A 142 -1.70 -13.19 8.44
N ILE A 143 -2.46 -13.65 7.46
CA ILE A 143 -2.98 -12.82 6.37
C ILE A 143 -4.49 -12.72 6.48
N TYR A 144 -4.99 -11.50 6.63
CA TYR A 144 -6.42 -11.21 6.52
C TYR A 144 -6.74 -10.76 5.09
N SER A 145 -7.78 -11.34 4.49
CA SER A 145 -8.21 -11.03 3.12
C SER A 145 -8.83 -9.64 2.95
N SER A 146 -9.12 -8.95 4.06
CA SER A 146 -9.66 -7.59 4.05
C SER A 146 -9.37 -6.87 5.37
N ILE A 147 -9.40 -5.53 5.33
CA ILE A 147 -9.33 -4.69 6.55
C ILE A 147 -10.39 -5.11 7.57
N ASN A 148 -11.63 -5.38 7.14
CA ASN A 148 -12.70 -5.78 8.06
C ASN A 148 -12.38 -7.05 8.84
N LYS A 149 -11.86 -8.07 8.16
CA LYS A 149 -11.43 -9.30 8.85
C LYS A 149 -10.28 -9.04 9.79
N ALA A 150 -9.34 -8.17 9.43
CA ALA A 150 -8.29 -7.75 10.35
C ALA A 150 -8.85 -7.04 11.59
N LEU A 151 -9.80 -6.11 11.44
CA LEU A 151 -10.43 -5.41 12.55
C LEU A 151 -11.16 -6.37 13.50
N LYS A 152 -11.93 -7.32 12.95
CA LYS A 152 -12.62 -8.36 13.72
C LYS A 152 -11.63 -9.30 14.42
N GLY A 153 -10.65 -9.83 13.68
CA GLY A 153 -9.68 -10.81 14.19
C GLY A 153 -8.71 -10.24 15.22
N LEU A 154 -8.27 -9.00 15.03
CA LEU A 154 -7.38 -8.31 15.98
C LEU A 154 -8.15 -7.60 17.11
N GLN A 155 -9.46 -7.46 16.98
CA GLN A 155 -10.33 -6.70 17.90
C GLN A 155 -9.86 -5.24 18.08
N ILE A 156 -9.60 -4.56 16.96
CA ILE A 156 -9.14 -3.17 16.94
C ILE A 156 -10.04 -2.28 16.08
N SER A 157 -9.98 -0.97 16.33
CA SER A 157 -10.66 0.02 15.51
C SER A 157 -9.91 0.27 14.20
N HIS A 158 -10.62 0.77 13.19
CA HIS A 158 -10.02 1.17 11.91
C HIS A 158 -8.92 2.23 12.09
N SER A 159 -9.14 3.23 12.95
CA SER A 159 -8.14 4.26 13.24
C SER A 159 -6.90 3.66 13.90
N THR A 160 -7.06 2.69 14.80
CA THR A 160 -5.94 1.97 15.39
C THR A 160 -5.14 1.21 14.34
N LEU A 161 -5.80 0.44 13.46
CA LEU A 161 -5.10 -0.29 12.40
C LEU A 161 -4.26 0.66 11.53
N LEU A 162 -4.86 1.75 11.04
CA LEU A 162 -4.16 2.71 10.19
C LEU A 162 -3.04 3.45 10.92
N ASP A 163 -3.24 3.81 12.19
CA ASP A 163 -2.22 4.47 13.01
C ASP A 163 -0.97 3.58 13.15
N TYR A 164 -1.16 2.30 13.45
CA TYR A 164 -0.04 1.37 13.59
C TYR A 164 0.68 1.10 12.26
N ILE A 165 -0.06 0.94 11.15
CA ILE A 165 0.53 0.72 9.83
C ILE A 165 1.27 1.98 9.34
N ASN A 166 0.65 3.16 9.41
CA ASN A 166 1.20 4.38 8.82
C ASN A 166 2.41 4.92 9.58
N ASN A 167 2.47 4.70 10.89
CA ASN A 167 3.57 5.15 11.74
C ASN A 167 4.60 4.03 12.04
N ASN A 168 4.46 2.86 11.40
CA ASN A 168 5.30 1.68 11.66
C ASN A 168 5.39 1.32 13.16
N TYR A 169 4.28 1.34 13.88
CA TYR A 169 4.27 0.99 15.29
C TYR A 169 4.14 -0.52 15.52
N ILE A 170 4.76 -0.98 16.62
CA ILE A 170 4.66 -2.37 17.08
C ILE A 170 3.35 -2.57 17.86
N TYR A 171 2.46 -3.40 17.34
CA TYR A 171 1.19 -3.75 17.97
C TYR A 171 1.36 -4.83 19.03
N LYS A 172 0.82 -4.57 20.25
CA LYS A 172 0.93 -5.48 21.42
C LYS A 172 2.37 -5.96 21.68
N SER A 173 3.35 -5.08 21.44
CA SER A 173 4.79 -5.31 21.64
C SER A 173 5.45 -6.42 20.83
N ASN A 174 4.69 -7.17 20.01
CA ASN A 174 5.22 -8.32 19.27
C ASN A 174 4.80 -8.37 17.81
N PHE A 175 3.84 -7.54 17.37
CA PHE A 175 3.26 -7.66 16.03
C PHE A 175 3.51 -6.46 15.15
N ILE A 176 3.91 -6.72 13.91
CA ILE A 176 3.94 -5.72 12.84
C ILE A 176 2.67 -5.91 11.99
N LEU A 177 1.94 -4.83 11.76
CA LEU A 177 0.79 -4.77 10.85
C LEU A 177 1.23 -4.10 9.56
N SER A 178 0.80 -4.62 8.41
CA SER A 178 1.18 -4.06 7.10
C SER A 178 0.16 -4.34 6.01
N PHE A 179 0.06 -3.42 5.04
CA PHE A 179 -0.65 -3.66 3.77
C PHE A 179 0.23 -4.31 2.70
N GLU A 180 1.53 -4.42 2.96
CA GLU A 180 2.52 -4.98 2.04
C GLU A 180 3.15 -6.24 2.66
N PRO A 181 3.54 -7.23 1.83
CA PRO A 181 4.49 -8.23 2.23
C PRO A 181 5.82 -7.57 2.63
N ILE A 182 6.35 -7.93 3.80
CA ILE A 182 7.58 -7.36 4.35
C ILE A 182 8.60 -8.49 4.50
N ALA A 183 9.84 -8.23 4.09
CA ALA A 183 10.94 -9.16 4.30
C ALA A 183 11.44 -9.10 5.76
N ALA A 184 11.75 -10.27 6.31
CA ALA A 184 12.14 -10.49 7.70
C ALA A 184 13.35 -9.65 8.15
N ASP A 185 14.28 -9.41 7.24
CA ASP A 185 15.48 -8.58 7.43
C ASP A 185 15.17 -7.09 7.67
N THR A 186 13.92 -6.66 7.42
CA THR A 186 13.48 -5.28 7.66
C THR A 186 12.78 -5.09 9.01
N PHE A 187 12.73 -6.10 9.88
CA PHE A 187 12.14 -6.01 11.23
C PHE A 187 13.11 -5.38 12.23
N CYS A 188 13.70 -4.23 11.88
CA CYS A 188 14.67 -3.53 12.72
C CYS A 188 14.01 -2.38 13.50
N GLU A 189 14.60 -2.04 14.66
CA GLU A 189 14.16 -0.94 15.52
C GLU A 189 14.22 0.44 14.82
N GLU A 190 15.09 0.59 13.81
CA GLU A 190 15.18 1.81 13.01
C GLU A 190 13.91 2.05 12.15
N LYS A 191 13.17 0.98 11.84
CA LYS A 191 11.97 1.03 11.01
C LYS A 191 10.68 0.91 11.82
N TYR A 192 10.68 0.07 12.86
CA TYR A 192 9.52 -0.19 13.70
C TYR A 192 9.79 0.19 15.15
N ALA A 193 8.86 0.94 15.76
CA ALA A 193 9.01 1.44 17.12
C ALA A 193 7.79 1.16 17.98
N GLU A 194 7.97 1.12 19.29
CA GLU A 194 6.86 1.14 20.23
C GLU A 194 6.09 2.46 20.10
N LYS A 195 4.76 2.38 20.23
CA LYS A 195 3.94 3.59 20.18
C LYS A 195 4.24 4.44 21.43
N PRO A 196 4.60 5.73 21.30
CA PRO A 196 4.84 6.57 22.45
C PRO A 196 3.59 6.63 23.33
N ALA A 197 3.78 6.47 24.64
CA ALA A 197 2.70 6.66 25.60
C ALA A 197 2.17 8.11 25.46
N PRO A 198 0.85 8.33 25.47
CA PRO A 198 0.32 9.68 25.44
C PRO A 198 0.90 10.47 26.61
N ASP A 199 1.58 11.55 26.29
CA ASP A 199 2.26 12.38 27.28
C ASP A 199 1.19 13.05 28.16
N ASN A 200 0.98 12.50 29.36
CA ASN A 200 -0.08 12.90 30.28
C ASN A 200 0.07 14.34 30.82
N GLN A 201 1.09 15.09 30.39
CA GLN A 201 1.34 16.46 30.85
C GLN A 201 0.35 17.48 30.25
N LEU A 202 -0.20 17.25 29.04
CA LEU A 202 -1.15 18.18 28.41
C LEU A 202 -2.59 18.08 28.95
N LEU A 203 -2.92 17.04 29.73
CA LEU A 203 -4.23 16.89 30.38
C LEU A 203 -4.34 17.63 31.73
N ARG A 204 -3.23 18.18 32.26
CA ARG A 204 -3.21 18.92 33.55
C ARG A 204 -3.45 20.43 33.43
N SER A 205 -3.47 21.00 32.23
CA SER A 205 -3.75 22.44 32.03
C SER A 205 -5.21 22.71 31.66
N LYS A 206 -6.16 22.22 32.47
CA LYS A 206 -7.44 22.94 32.61
C LYS A 206 -7.21 24.06 33.61
N ALA A 207 -6.77 25.21 33.12
CA ALA A 207 -6.80 26.46 33.88
C ALA A 207 -8.25 26.73 34.29
N TYR A 208 -8.53 26.66 35.58
CA TYR A 208 -9.74 27.24 36.16
C TYR A 208 -9.59 28.76 36.06
N TYR A 209 -10.34 29.38 35.16
CA TYR A 209 -10.67 30.80 35.33
C TYR A 209 -11.86 30.86 36.30
N SER A 210 -11.60 31.31 37.52
CA SER A 210 -12.64 31.84 38.41
C SER A 210 -12.93 33.29 38.01
N LEU A 211 -14.22 33.59 37.81
CA LEU A 211 -14.77 34.95 37.69
C LEU A 211 -14.54 35.77 38.96
#